data_AF-M6VEY0-F1
#
_entry.id   AF-M6VEY0-F1
#
_cell.length_a   1.000
_cell.length_b   1.000
_cell.length_c   1.000
_cell.angle_alpha   90.00
_cell.angle_beta   90.00
_cell.angle_gamma   90.00
#
_symmetry.space_group_name_H-M   'P 1'
#
loop_
_entity.id
_entity.type
_entity.pdbx_description
1 polymer ?
#
loop_
_entity_poly.entity_id
_entity_poly.type
_entity_poly.pdbx_seq_one_letter_code
_entity_poly.pdbx_strand_id
1 'polypeptide(L)'
;MPVKNDFARKTLHAFISGFQEYKKVRLLGSASLSLCMVASGAAEIYQETNIQIWDVGGGIPVVLGAGGNVTFYKTLVSQYTYDVRATNGSL
;
A
#
# COMPACT_ATOMS: atom_id res chain seq x y z
N MET A 1 2.84 0.84 -39.20
CA MET A 1 1.70 1.32 -38.39
C MET A 1 2.23 1.63 -36.98
N PRO A 2 2.20 2.87 -36.46
CA PRO A 2 2.80 3.18 -35.17
C PRO A 2 1.77 2.97 -34.06
N VAL A 3 2.01 1.99 -33.17
CA VAL A 3 1.10 1.65 -32.07
C VAL A 3 1.61 2.29 -30.76
N LYS A 4 0.86 3.29 -30.28
CA LYS A 4 0.68 3.73 -28.88
C LYS A 4 1.86 3.53 -27.89
N ASN A 5 3.01 4.16 -28.13
CA ASN A 5 4.15 4.13 -27.18
C ASN A 5 4.15 5.29 -26.16
N ASP A 6 3.16 6.18 -26.20
CA ASP A 6 3.09 7.39 -25.34
C ASP A 6 2.48 7.09 -23.96
N PHE A 7 1.46 6.22 -23.90
CA PHE A 7 0.82 5.84 -22.64
C PHE A 7 1.78 5.15 -21.67
N ALA A 8 2.62 4.23 -22.18
CA ALA A 8 3.59 3.50 -21.36
C ALA A 8 4.61 4.43 -20.70
N ARG A 9 5.06 5.49 -21.38
CA ARG A 9 6.00 6.47 -20.84
C ARG A 9 5.38 7.30 -19.72
N LYS A 10 4.14 7.76 -19.89
CA LYS A 10 3.42 8.48 -18.82
C LYS A 10 3.17 7.60 -17.59
N THR A 11 2.73 6.36 -17.80
CA THR A 11 2.49 5.42 -16.69
C THR A 11 3.78 5.07 -15.96
N LEU A 12 4.87 4.80 -16.69
CA LEU A 12 6.18 4.56 -16.08
C LEU A 12 6.70 5.78 -15.32
N HIS A 13 6.55 6.98 -15.88
CA HIS A 13 7.00 8.20 -15.21
C HIS A 13 6.21 8.44 -13.91
N ALA A 14 4.89 8.25 -13.92
CA ALA A 14 4.07 8.34 -12.70
C ALA A 14 4.46 7.28 -11.66
N PHE A 15 4.76 6.06 -12.10
CA PHE A 15 5.19 4.98 -11.22
C PHE A 15 6.58 5.26 -10.61
N ILE A 16 7.53 5.74 -11.42
CA ILE A 16 8.89 6.08 -11.00
C ILE A 16 8.89 7.30 -10.07
N SER A 17 8.12 8.36 -10.40
CA SER A 17 7.99 9.53 -9.53
C SER A 17 7.36 9.19 -8.18
N GLY A 18 6.35 8.32 -8.17
CA GLY A 18 5.81 7.77 -6.91
C GLY A 18 6.86 7.00 -6.13
N PHE A 19 7.59 6.09 -6.78
CA PHE A 19 8.67 5.32 -6.14
C PHE A 19 9.85 6.17 -5.65
N GLN A 20 10.15 7.29 -6.31
CA GLN A 20 11.22 8.21 -5.92
C GLN A 20 10.93 8.95 -4.61
N GLU A 21 9.64 9.14 -4.27
CA GLU A 21 9.24 9.72 -2.99
C GLU A 21 9.56 8.78 -1.82
N TYR A 22 9.54 7.47 -2.06
CA TYR A 22 9.90 6.46 -1.06
C TYR A 22 11.40 6.17 -1.10
N LYS A 23 12.13 6.56 -0.05
CA LYS A 23 13.58 6.26 0.08
C LYS A 23 13.92 4.77 -0.02
N LYS A 24 13.01 3.88 0.39
CA LYS A 24 13.23 2.42 0.39
C LYS A 24 11.91 1.66 0.37
N VAL A 25 11.65 0.94 -0.73
CA VAL A 25 10.50 0.03 -0.84
C VAL A 25 10.96 -1.39 -0.51
N ARG A 26 10.25 -2.07 0.41
CA ARG A 26 10.47 -3.50 0.71
C ARG A 26 9.17 -4.26 0.44
N LEU A 27 9.25 -5.30 -0.39
CA LEU A 27 8.17 -6.27 -0.56
C LEU A 27 8.29 -7.29 0.57
N LEU A 28 7.44 -7.12 1.57
CA LEU A 28 7.32 -8.05 2.68
C LEU A 28 6.14 -8.92 2.31
N GLY A 29 6.38 -10.17 1.91
CA GLY A 29 5.36 -11.08 1.36
C GLY A 29 4.28 -11.53 2.36
N SER A 30 4.00 -10.72 3.39
CA SER A 30 2.96 -10.91 4.40
C SER A 30 2.45 -9.55 4.85
N ALA A 31 1.15 -9.32 4.69
CA ALA A 31 0.50 -8.08 5.07
C ALA A 31 0.57 -7.81 6.57
N SER A 32 0.41 -8.86 7.38
CA SER A 32 0.48 -8.75 8.84
C SER A 32 1.85 -8.24 9.29
N LEU A 33 2.92 -8.71 8.66
CA LEU A 33 4.29 -8.26 8.97
C LEU A 33 4.49 -6.79 8.59
N SER A 34 3.98 -6.38 7.44
CA SER A 34 4.03 -4.99 7.01
C SER A 34 3.25 -4.06 7.93
N LEU A 35 2.05 -4.47 8.36
CA LEU A 35 1.23 -3.73 9.33
C LEU A 35 1.95 -3.59 10.68
N CYS A 36 2.58 -4.66 11.18
CA CYS A 36 3.39 -4.58 12.40
C CYS A 36 4.59 -3.64 12.26
N MET A 37 5.23 -3.58 11.08
CA MET A 37 6.32 -2.63 10.82
C MET A 37 5.84 -1.19 10.79
N VAL A 38 4.68 -0.91 10.19
CA VAL A 38 4.08 0.43 10.22
C VAL A 38 3.72 0.81 11.66
N ALA A 39 3.10 -0.10 12.41
CA ALA A 39 2.77 0.12 13.81
C ALA A 39 4.00 0.32 14.72
N SER A 40 5.12 -0.34 14.40
CA SER A 40 6.38 -0.16 15.15
C SER A 40 7.20 1.05 14.68
N GLY A 41 6.73 1.79 13.67
CA GLY A 41 7.47 2.90 13.05
C GLY A 41 8.68 2.49 12.21
N ALA A 42 8.83 1.19 11.90
CA ALA A 42 9.90 0.67 11.04
C ALA A 42 9.61 0.89 9.55
N ALA A 43 8.34 1.10 9.18
CA ALA A 43 7.90 1.48 7.85
C ALA A 43 6.97 2.70 7.92
N GLU A 44 7.16 3.68 7.05
CA GLU A 44 6.36 4.90 7.03
C GLU A 44 5.00 4.69 6.36
N ILE A 45 5.00 3.95 5.25
CA ILE A 45 3.83 3.72 4.40
C ILE A 45 3.81 2.26 3.96
N TYR A 46 2.64 1.64 4.08
CA TYR A 46 2.31 0.33 3.55
C TYR A 46 1.12 0.48 2.59
N GLN A 47 1.24 -0.07 1.39
CA GLN A 47 0.17 -0.06 0.39
C GLN A 47 0.13 -1.44 -0.26
N GLU A 48 -1.02 -2.11 -0.14
CA GLU A 48 -1.28 -3.37 -0.82
C GLU A 48 -2.60 -3.32 -1.58
N THR A 49 -2.51 -3.70 -2.85
CA THR A 49 -3.66 -3.84 -3.72
C THR A 49 -4.08 -5.30 -3.76
N ASN A 50 -5.38 -5.53 -3.71
CA ASN A 50 -5.99 -6.85 -3.84
C ASN A 50 -5.88 -7.77 -2.60
N ILE A 51 -5.84 -7.21 -1.39
CA ILE A 51 -5.77 -7.99 -0.16
C ILE A 51 -7.14 -8.38 0.38
N GLN A 52 -7.24 -9.56 0.97
CA GLN A 52 -8.47 -10.03 1.61
C GLN A 52 -8.66 -9.34 2.97
N ILE A 53 -9.89 -8.93 3.28
CA ILE A 53 -10.18 -8.17 4.51
C ILE A 53 -9.79 -8.90 5.80
N TRP A 54 -9.82 -10.23 5.81
CA TRP A 54 -9.43 -11.03 6.97
C TRP A 54 -7.91 -11.05 7.22
N ASP A 55 -7.11 -10.84 6.18
CA ASP A 55 -5.64 -10.82 6.29
C ASP A 55 -5.13 -9.51 6.93
N VAL A 56 -5.84 -8.41 6.65
CA VAL A 56 -5.57 -7.09 7.25
C VAL A 56 -6.37 -6.83 8.53
N GLY A 57 -7.49 -7.52 8.74
CA GLY A 57 -8.44 -7.24 9.81
C GLY A 57 -7.82 -7.24 11.22
N GLY A 58 -6.83 -8.09 11.45
CA GLY A 58 -6.09 -8.13 12.71
C GLY A 58 -5.02 -7.04 12.85
N GLY A 59 -4.41 -6.60 11.75
CA GLY A 59 -3.32 -5.60 11.79
C GLY A 59 -3.80 -4.14 11.76
N ILE A 60 -5.00 -3.87 11.26
CA ILE A 60 -5.62 -2.53 11.27
C ILE A 60 -5.67 -1.93 12.69
N PRO A 61 -6.25 -2.60 13.72
CA PRO A 61 -6.31 -2.04 15.06
C PRO A 61 -4.92 -1.86 15.69
N VAL A 62 -3.92 -2.64 15.29
CA VAL A 62 -2.54 -2.52 15.77
C VAL A 62 -1.91 -1.22 15.25
N VAL A 63 -2.08 -0.91 13.95
CA VAL A 63 -1.59 0.35 13.38
C VAL A 63 -2.33 1.55 13.97
N LEU A 64 -3.65 1.45 14.13
CA LEU A 64 -4.45 2.53 14.75
C LEU A 64 -4.04 2.75 16.21
N GLY A 65 -3.79 1.68 16.98
CA GLY A 65 -3.33 1.77 18.37
C GLY A 65 -1.92 2.35 18.53
N ALA A 66 -1.07 2.19 17.51
CA ALA A 66 0.25 2.81 17.46
C ALA A 66 0.21 4.32 17.10
N GLY A 67 -0.96 4.87 16.77
CA GLY A 67 -1.11 6.25 16.31
C GLY A 67 -0.98 6.43 14.80
N GLY A 68 -0.91 5.34 14.04
CA GLY A 68 -0.97 5.34 12.58
C GLY A 68 -2.39 5.51 12.05
N ASN A 69 -2.48 5.79 10.75
CA ASN A 69 -3.74 5.93 10.01
C ASN A 69 -3.84 4.84 8.94
N VAL A 70 -5.00 4.18 8.87
CA VAL A 70 -5.29 3.16 7.86
C VAL A 70 -6.48 3.57 7.02
N THR A 71 -6.27 3.61 5.71
CA THR A 71 -7.27 3.82 4.67
C THR A 71 -7.44 2.55 3.87
N PHE A 72 -8.68 2.12 3.64
CA PHE A 72 -8.95 0.96 2.79
C PHE A 72 -10.10 1.27 1.83
N TYR A 73 -9.92 0.89 0.57
CA TYR A 73 -10.88 1.12 -0.51
C TYR A 73 -11.33 -0.23 -1.07
N LYS A 74 -12.65 -0.41 -1.25
CA LYS A 74 -13.17 -1.63 -1.85
C LYS A 74 -12.87 -1.63 -3.34
N THR A 75 -12.16 -2.66 -3.81
CA THR A 75 -11.87 -2.82 -5.24
C THR A 75 -13.03 -3.54 -5.93
N LEU A 76 -13.41 -3.07 -7.14
CA LEU A 76 -14.52 -3.63 -7.93
C LEU A 76 -14.21 -5.01 -8.57
N VAL A 77 -12.97 -5.49 -8.45
CA VAL A 77 -12.48 -6.73 -9.06
C VAL A 77 -12.96 -7.99 -8.31
N SER A 78 -13.26 -7.91 -7.01
CA SER A 78 -13.80 -9.04 -6.22
C SER A 78 -14.53 -8.61 -4.95
N GLN A 79 -15.49 -9.43 -4.49
CA GLN A 79 -16.39 -9.07 -3.39
C GLN A 79 -15.71 -8.92 -2.02
N TYR A 80 -14.56 -9.56 -1.81
CA TYR A 80 -13.83 -9.62 -0.53
C TYR A 80 -12.47 -8.93 -0.56
N THR A 81 -12.19 -8.21 -1.63
CA THR A 81 -10.86 -7.73 -1.94
C THR A 81 -10.78 -6.22 -1.80
N TYR A 82 -9.83 -5.77 -1.00
CA TYR A 82 -9.65 -4.38 -0.61
C TYR A 82 -8.24 -3.91 -1.02
N ASP A 83 -8.15 -2.64 -1.39
CA ASP A 83 -6.88 -1.92 -1.46
C ASP A 83 -6.67 -1.27 -0.10
N VAL A 84 -5.56 -1.56 0.55
CA VAL A 84 -5.29 -1.11 1.92
C VAL A 84 -4.02 -0.29 1.91
N ARG A 85 -4.13 0.93 2.42
CA ARG A 85 -3.03 1.86 2.61
C ARG A 85 -2.95 2.24 4.08
N ALA A 86 -1.89 1.79 4.75
CA ALA A 86 -1.57 2.14 6.13
C ALA A 86 -0.38 3.10 6.18
N THR A 87 -0.41 4.06 7.10
CA THR A 87 0.62 5.09 7.27
C THR A 87 0.88 5.30 8.75
N ASN A 88 2.13 5.56 9.13
CA ASN A 88 2.48 5.85 10.53
C ASN A 88 2.22 7.33 10.93
N GLY A 89 1.37 8.06 10.19
CA GLY A 89 1.03 9.45 10.49
C GLY A 89 2.13 10.50 10.25
N SER A 90 3.30 10.12 9.74
CA SER A 90 4.47 11.01 9.61
C SER A 90 4.52 11.82 8.30
N LEU A 91 3.38 12.21 7.71
CA LEU A 91 3.35 13.01 6.48
C LEU A 91 3.28 14.51 6.76
#